data_AF-A0A6A6QHB9-F1
#
_entry.id   AF-A0A6A6QHB9-F1
#
_cell.length_a   1.000
_cell.length_b   1.000
_cell.length_c   1.000
_cell.angle_alpha   90.00
_cell.angle_beta   90.00
_cell.angle_gamma   90.00
#
_symmetry.space_group_name_H-M   'P 1'
#
loop_
_entity.id
_entity.type
_entity.pdbx_description
1 polymer ?
#
loop_
_entity_poly.entity_id
_entity_poly.type
_entity_poly.pdbx_seq_one_letter_code
_entity_poly.pdbx_strand_id
1 'polypeptide(L)'
;ACNKVRETDHATVQHIWIDTICIDKSNAQELSTSINSMFRWYKNAEVCYIYLFDVSWDGSNNSSFRDQFLRSEWFLRGWTLQELLAPKQLRFFDRDWKYIGSKDDLVAEIANATHIETEHLLGNFRSASLAQKMSWLAGRTTTVIEDRAYCMLGIFGIYLEARYGQGEDEFLRLQEEILRNWDKEEPFDESLFAW
;
A
#
# COMPACT_ATOMS: atom_id res chain seq x y z
N ALA A 1 -3.56 17.24 -7.39
CA ALA A 1 -3.56 15.99 -8.18
C ALA A 1 -3.74 16.25 -9.68
N CYS A 2 -4.95 16.53 -10.21
CA CYS A 2 -5.18 16.60 -11.66
C CYS A 2 -4.29 17.59 -12.41
N ASN A 3 -4.10 18.81 -11.87
CA ASN A 3 -3.19 19.78 -12.49
C ASN A 3 -1.75 19.27 -12.52
N LYS A 4 -1.30 18.63 -11.44
CA LYS A 4 0.04 18.05 -11.37
C LYS A 4 0.25 17.00 -12.44
N VAL A 5 -0.67 16.05 -12.58
CA VAL A 5 -0.61 15.01 -13.62
C VAL A 5 -0.63 15.60 -15.04
N ARG A 6 -1.41 16.67 -15.27
CA ARG A 6 -1.38 17.36 -16.57
C ARG A 6 -0.01 17.99 -16.86
N GLU A 7 0.64 18.55 -15.85
CA GLU A 7 1.97 19.14 -16.00
C GLU A 7 3.03 18.07 -16.30
N THR A 8 2.96 16.91 -15.64
CA THR A 8 4.02 15.90 -15.65
C THR A 8 3.82 14.76 -16.65
N ASP A 9 2.59 14.26 -16.83
CA ASP A 9 2.29 13.03 -17.58
C ASP A 9 1.06 13.14 -18.51
N HIS A 10 0.65 14.35 -18.96
CA HIS A 10 -0.53 14.51 -19.83
C HIS A 10 -0.48 13.69 -21.13
N ALA A 11 0.71 13.34 -21.61
CA ALA A 11 0.89 12.57 -22.83
C ALA A 11 0.54 11.08 -22.65
N THR A 12 0.64 10.55 -21.44
CA THR A 12 0.48 9.11 -21.15
C THR A 12 -0.69 8.82 -20.21
N VAL A 13 -1.14 9.80 -19.41
CA VAL A 13 -2.20 9.63 -18.42
C VAL A 13 -3.41 10.51 -18.74
N GLN A 14 -4.55 9.87 -19.01
CA GLN A 14 -5.82 10.54 -19.30
C GLN A 14 -6.81 10.53 -18.12
N HIS A 15 -6.68 9.56 -17.22
CA HIS A 15 -7.59 9.35 -16.10
C HIS A 15 -6.80 9.20 -14.81
N ILE A 16 -7.39 9.65 -13.71
CA ILE A 16 -6.83 9.49 -12.36
C ILE A 16 -7.88 8.75 -11.54
N TRP A 17 -7.42 7.75 -10.81
CA TRP A 17 -8.23 7.04 -9.83
C TRP A 17 -7.77 7.45 -8.42
N ILE A 18 -8.73 7.78 -7.57
CA ILE A 18 -8.51 8.14 -6.16
C ILE A 18 -9.58 7.40 -5.37
N ASP A 19 -9.20 6.51 -4.46
CA ASP A 19 -10.08 5.63 -3.69
C ASP A 19 -11.25 6.38 -3.00
N THR A 20 -10.98 7.56 -2.45
CA THR A 20 -11.96 8.40 -1.75
C THR A 20 -12.97 9.08 -2.67
N ILE A 21 -12.71 9.13 -3.99
CA ILE A 21 -13.56 9.79 -4.98
C ILE A 21 -14.21 8.76 -5.93
N CYS A 22 -13.48 7.72 -6.28
CA CYS A 22 -13.83 6.78 -7.34
C CYS A 22 -14.52 5.50 -6.84
N ILE A 23 -14.65 5.31 -5.53
CA ILE A 23 -15.39 4.19 -4.94
C ILE A 23 -16.65 4.74 -4.29
N ASP A 24 -17.82 4.29 -4.73
CA ASP A 24 -19.07 4.49 -3.99
C ASP A 24 -19.09 3.59 -2.76
N LYS A 25 -18.70 4.16 -1.61
CA LYS A 25 -18.70 3.46 -0.32
C LYS A 25 -20.09 3.20 0.24
N SER A 26 -21.15 3.80 -0.34
CA SER A 26 -22.53 3.53 0.06
C SER A 26 -23.09 2.25 -0.57
N ASN A 27 -22.48 1.79 -1.66
CA ASN A 27 -22.83 0.54 -2.32
C ASN A 27 -21.91 -0.59 -1.84
N ALA A 28 -22.44 -1.48 -1.00
CA ALA A 28 -21.66 -2.59 -0.42
C ALA A 28 -21.07 -3.53 -1.49
N GLN A 29 -21.78 -3.77 -2.59
CA GLN A 29 -21.29 -4.64 -3.67
C GLN A 29 -20.13 -3.99 -4.42
N GLU A 30 -20.24 -2.70 -4.73
CA GLU A 30 -19.16 -1.92 -5.35
C GLU A 30 -17.95 -1.81 -4.42
N LEU A 31 -18.18 -1.51 -3.14
CA LEU A 31 -17.13 -1.42 -2.13
C LEU A 31 -16.36 -2.74 -2.00
N SER A 32 -17.05 -3.86 -1.86
CA SER A 32 -16.41 -5.18 -1.81
C SER A 32 -15.64 -5.49 -3.09
N THR A 33 -16.21 -5.18 -4.25
CA THR A 33 -15.53 -5.37 -5.55
C THR A 33 -14.27 -4.52 -5.66
N SER A 34 -14.34 -3.28 -5.16
CA SER A 34 -13.25 -2.32 -5.19
C SER A 34 -12.11 -2.73 -4.28
N ILE A 35 -12.41 -3.10 -3.03
CA ILE A 35 -11.43 -3.62 -2.06
C ILE A 35 -10.61 -4.78 -2.66
N ASN A 36 -11.28 -5.73 -3.32
CA ASN A 36 -10.62 -6.88 -3.95
C ASN A 36 -9.88 -6.52 -5.26
N SER A 37 -10.12 -5.32 -5.82
CA SER A 37 -9.51 -4.87 -7.06
C SER A 37 -8.41 -3.82 -6.88
N MET A 38 -8.34 -3.14 -5.74
CA MET A 38 -7.43 -2.01 -5.48
C MET A 38 -5.97 -2.33 -5.80
N PHE A 39 -5.46 -3.45 -5.30
CA PHE A 39 -4.08 -3.86 -5.58
C PHE A 39 -3.82 -4.00 -7.09
N ARG A 40 -4.76 -4.59 -7.83
CA ARG A 40 -4.65 -4.75 -9.29
C ARG A 40 -4.70 -3.40 -9.99
N TRP A 41 -5.51 -2.46 -9.53
CA TRP A 41 -5.56 -1.11 -10.07
C TRP A 41 -4.22 -0.38 -9.86
N TYR A 42 -3.65 -0.44 -8.66
CA TYR A 42 -2.33 0.10 -8.37
C TYR A 42 -1.23 -0.56 -9.23
N LYS A 43 -1.24 -1.89 -9.34
CA LYS A 43 -0.28 -2.65 -10.16
C LYS A 43 -0.31 -2.29 -11.64
N ASN A 44 -1.50 -2.01 -12.17
CA ASN A 44 -1.71 -1.72 -13.58
C ASN A 44 -1.71 -0.21 -13.90
N ALA A 45 -1.58 0.64 -12.89
CA ALA A 45 -1.43 2.08 -13.10
C ALA A 45 -0.11 2.37 -13.82
N GLU A 46 -0.14 3.34 -14.74
CA GLU A 46 1.07 3.84 -15.41
C GLU A 46 2.04 4.44 -14.38
N VAL A 47 1.51 5.20 -13.43
CA VAL A 47 2.26 5.86 -12.36
C VAL A 47 1.35 6.07 -11.16
N CYS A 48 1.90 5.87 -9.96
CA CYS A 48 1.24 6.16 -8.70
C CYS A 48 1.86 7.42 -8.06
N TYR A 49 1.00 8.38 -7.72
CA TYR A 49 1.38 9.65 -7.11
C TYR A 49 1.16 9.56 -5.60
N ILE A 50 2.25 9.64 -4.83
CA ILE A 50 2.19 9.67 -3.38
C ILE A 50 2.32 11.11 -2.93
N TYR A 51 1.27 11.63 -2.27
CA TYR A 51 1.24 12.98 -1.73
C TYR A 51 1.37 12.94 -0.21
N LEU A 52 2.49 13.47 0.29
CA LEU A 52 2.83 13.54 1.70
C LEU A 52 2.47 14.94 2.22
N PHE A 53 1.22 15.09 2.69
CA PHE A 53 0.67 16.39 3.09
C PHE A 53 1.36 17.01 4.31
N ASP A 54 2.08 16.20 5.08
CA ASP A 54 2.76 16.50 6.34
C ASP A 54 4.28 16.64 6.18
N VAL A 55 4.80 16.51 4.95
CA VAL A 55 6.22 16.67 4.63
C VAL A 55 6.45 17.96 3.86
N SER A 56 7.52 18.69 4.22
CA SER A 56 7.99 19.87 3.48
C SER A 56 9.40 19.61 2.93
N TRP A 57 9.58 19.72 1.61
CA TRP A 57 10.87 19.51 0.96
C TRP A 57 11.44 20.83 0.42
N ASP A 58 12.69 21.10 0.77
CA ASP A 58 13.43 22.32 0.39
C ASP A 58 14.41 22.10 -0.78
N GLY A 59 14.36 20.92 -1.41
CA GLY A 59 15.28 20.53 -2.47
C GLY A 59 16.53 19.79 -1.97
N SER A 60 16.65 19.56 -0.66
CA SER A 60 17.79 18.84 -0.07
C SER A 60 17.35 17.69 0.86
N ASN A 61 18.12 16.60 0.87
CA ASN A 61 17.89 15.46 1.77
C ASN A 61 18.56 15.69 3.13
N ASN A 62 18.19 16.79 3.80
CA ASN A 62 18.72 17.16 5.11
C ASN A 62 18.05 16.37 6.25
N SER A 63 18.57 16.51 7.48
CA SER A 63 18.05 15.78 8.64
C SER A 63 16.59 16.11 8.96
N SER A 64 16.16 17.36 8.75
CA SER A 64 14.78 17.80 8.99
C SER A 64 13.80 17.13 8.02
N PHE A 65 14.13 17.10 6.73
CA PHE A 65 13.35 16.38 5.73
C PHE A 65 13.27 14.89 6.05
N ARG A 66 14.39 14.25 6.40
CA ARG A 66 14.42 12.82 6.74
C ARG A 66 13.51 12.50 7.92
N ASP A 67 13.56 13.30 8.99
CA ASP A 67 12.71 13.08 10.16
C ASP A 67 11.22 13.24 9.82
N GLN A 68 10.85 14.27 9.04
CA GLN A 68 9.48 14.45 8.55
C GLN A 68 9.03 13.28 7.66
N PHE A 69 9.86 12.87 6.70
CA PHE A 69 9.55 11.78 5.78
C PHE A 69 9.31 10.48 6.53
N LEU A 70 10.22 10.09 7.42
CA LEU A 70 10.11 8.86 8.21
C LEU A 70 8.87 8.83 9.11
N ARG A 71 8.40 9.99 9.58
CA ARG A 71 7.23 10.12 10.45
C ARG A 71 5.94 10.40 9.70
N SER A 72 5.98 10.47 8.37
CA SER A 72 4.79 10.83 7.61
C SER A 72 3.66 9.84 7.89
N GLU A 73 2.46 10.38 8.11
CA GLU A 73 1.24 9.60 8.37
C GLU A 73 0.95 8.60 7.24
N TRP A 74 1.44 8.86 6.02
CA TRP A 74 1.31 7.93 4.91
C TRP A 74 1.94 6.56 5.23
N PHE A 75 3.08 6.51 5.93
CA PHE A 75 3.71 5.24 6.32
C PHE A 75 2.97 4.50 7.44
N LEU A 76 2.11 5.21 8.18
CA LEU A 76 1.34 4.64 9.30
C LEU A 76 -0.02 4.09 8.88
N ARG A 77 -0.47 4.33 7.65
CA ARG A 77 -1.78 3.87 7.16
C ARG A 77 -1.69 2.45 6.60
N GLY A 78 -2.65 1.58 6.91
CA GLY A 78 -2.67 0.19 6.40
C GLY A 78 -2.75 0.10 4.87
N TRP A 79 -3.67 0.84 4.26
CA TRP A 79 -3.93 0.83 2.81
C TRP A 79 -2.74 1.25 1.93
N THR A 80 -1.84 2.08 2.47
CA THR A 80 -0.69 2.59 1.70
C THR A 80 0.35 1.51 1.44
N LEU A 81 0.26 0.35 2.09
CA LEU A 81 1.10 -0.81 1.78
C LEU A 81 0.84 -1.32 0.35
N GLN A 82 -0.42 -1.32 -0.10
CA GLN A 82 -0.73 -1.66 -1.49
C GLN A 82 -0.24 -0.58 -2.46
N GLU A 83 -0.42 0.69 -2.09
CA GLU A 83 0.12 1.83 -2.86
C GLU A 83 1.64 1.75 -3.02
N LEU A 84 2.35 1.24 -2.02
CA LEU A 84 3.81 1.09 -2.02
C LEU A 84 4.30 -0.07 -2.88
N LEU A 85 3.68 -1.24 -2.73
CA LEU A 85 4.21 -2.51 -3.24
C LEU A 85 3.65 -2.88 -4.62
N ALA A 86 2.44 -2.44 -4.96
CA ALA A 86 1.77 -2.86 -6.18
C ALA A 86 2.27 -2.13 -7.45
N PRO A 87 2.37 -0.79 -7.49
CA PRO A 87 2.72 -0.08 -8.71
C PRO A 87 4.18 -0.25 -9.10
N LYS A 88 4.45 -0.17 -10.40
CA LYS A 88 5.82 -0.21 -10.95
C LYS A 88 6.53 1.13 -10.85
N GLN A 89 5.79 2.23 -10.96
CA GLN A 89 6.32 3.59 -10.90
C GLN A 89 5.62 4.35 -9.78
N LEU A 90 6.39 4.84 -8.82
CA LEU A 90 5.90 5.70 -7.75
C LEU A 90 6.65 7.03 -7.78
N ARG A 91 5.94 8.12 -7.56
CA ARG A 91 6.50 9.47 -7.44
C ARG A 91 6.01 10.10 -6.16
N PHE A 92 6.94 10.48 -5.29
CA PHE A 92 6.66 11.14 -4.03
C PHE A 92 6.63 12.65 -4.20
N PHE A 93 5.62 13.28 -3.63
CA PHE A 93 5.44 14.71 -3.60
C PHE A 93 5.20 15.19 -2.18
N ASP A 94 5.76 16.35 -1.87
CA ASP A 94 5.54 17.02 -0.58
C ASP A 94 4.19 17.74 -0.52
N ARG A 95 3.92 18.43 0.59
CA ARG A 95 2.71 19.22 0.83
C ARG A 95 2.45 20.34 -0.19
N ASP A 96 3.48 20.78 -0.90
CA ASP A 96 3.41 21.84 -1.91
C ASP A 96 3.41 21.27 -3.34
N TRP A 97 3.24 19.95 -3.50
CA TRP A 97 3.36 19.23 -4.78
C TRP A 97 4.74 19.36 -5.44
N LYS A 98 5.81 19.56 -4.66
CA LYS A 98 7.20 19.47 -5.13
C LYS A 98 7.60 18.01 -5.22
N TYR A 99 8.23 17.66 -6.33
CA TYR A 99 8.67 16.29 -6.59
C TYR A 99 9.88 15.94 -5.74
N ILE A 100 9.71 15.05 -4.76
CA ILE A 100 10.78 14.64 -3.84
C ILE A 100 11.70 13.62 -4.53
N GLY A 101 11.12 12.62 -5.19
CA GLY A 101 11.84 11.51 -5.78
C GLY A 101 10.95 10.34 -6.15
N SER A 102 11.53 9.36 -6.83
CA SER A 102 10.91 8.07 -7.13
C SER A 102 11.11 7.08 -5.97
N LYS A 103 10.50 5.90 -6.07
CA LYS A 103 10.76 4.80 -5.13
C LYS A 103 12.22 4.37 -5.11
N ASP A 104 12.86 4.33 -6.27
CA ASP A 104 14.28 4.00 -6.41
C ASP A 104 15.17 5.04 -5.73
N ASP A 105 14.85 6.33 -5.91
CA ASP A 105 15.60 7.44 -5.30
C ASP A 105 15.52 7.44 -3.76
N LEU A 106 14.40 6.98 -3.21
CA LEU A 106 14.07 7.05 -1.78
C LEU A 106 14.07 5.68 -1.08
N VAL A 107 14.63 4.64 -1.71
CA VAL A 107 14.49 3.25 -1.23
C VAL A 107 15.02 3.07 0.20
N ALA A 108 16.11 3.76 0.56
CA ALA A 108 16.69 3.66 1.89
C ALA A 108 15.79 4.29 2.96
N GLU A 109 15.24 5.48 2.68
CA GLU A 109 14.29 6.17 3.55
C GLU A 109 12.98 5.38 3.69
N ILE A 110 12.47 4.81 2.59
CA ILE A 110 11.26 3.97 2.58
C ILE A 110 11.50 2.69 3.38
N ALA A 111 12.63 2.01 3.18
CA ALA A 111 12.97 0.80 3.94
C ALA A 111 13.03 1.09 5.44
N ASN A 112 13.61 2.22 5.83
CA ASN A 112 13.67 2.63 7.23
C ASN A 112 12.28 2.98 7.80
N ALA A 113 11.43 3.67 7.03
CA ALA A 113 10.08 4.05 7.47
C ALA A 113 9.13 2.85 7.58
N THR A 114 9.32 1.82 6.74
CA THR A 114 8.36 0.71 6.60
C THR A 114 8.84 -0.61 7.18
N HIS A 115 10.14 -0.71 7.49
CA HIS A 115 10.81 -1.95 7.85
C HIS A 115 10.72 -3.05 6.79
N ILE A 116 10.47 -2.68 5.54
CA ILE A 116 10.49 -3.60 4.39
C ILE A 116 11.89 -3.57 3.79
N GLU A 117 12.52 -4.74 3.64
CA GLU A 117 13.85 -4.83 3.03
C GLU A 117 13.85 -4.27 1.60
N THR A 118 14.97 -3.64 1.22
CA THR A 118 15.13 -3.01 -0.10
C THR A 118 14.92 -4.00 -1.25
N GLU A 119 15.24 -5.28 -1.05
CA GLU A 119 15.02 -6.35 -2.02
C GLU A 119 13.53 -6.59 -2.31
N HIS A 120 12.65 -6.42 -1.33
CA HIS A 120 11.20 -6.54 -1.53
C HIS A 120 10.58 -5.25 -2.06
N LEU A 121 11.18 -4.10 -1.76
CA LEU A 121 10.75 -2.81 -2.30
C LEU A 121 11.06 -2.69 -3.80
N LEU A 122 12.28 -3.04 -4.23
CA LEU A 122 12.71 -2.89 -5.62
C LEU A 122 12.50 -4.18 -6.44
N GLY A 123 12.47 -5.33 -5.77
CA GLY A 123 12.32 -6.64 -6.40
C GLY A 123 10.92 -7.22 -6.26
N ASN A 124 10.86 -8.52 -6.06
CA ASN A 124 9.60 -9.24 -5.97
C ASN A 124 9.19 -9.40 -4.50
N PHE A 125 8.32 -8.53 -4.00
CA PHE A 125 7.75 -8.66 -2.65
C PHE A 125 7.04 -10.02 -2.41
N ARG A 126 6.65 -10.75 -3.48
CA ARG A 126 6.01 -12.07 -3.34
C ARG A 126 6.96 -13.14 -2.81
N SER A 127 8.27 -12.96 -2.93
CA SER A 127 9.26 -13.91 -2.37
C SER A 127 9.40 -13.82 -0.85
N ALA A 128 8.87 -12.78 -0.22
CA ALA A 128 8.85 -12.67 1.24
C ALA A 128 7.96 -13.77 1.86
N SER A 129 8.34 -14.24 3.04
CA SER A 129 7.53 -15.20 3.82
C SER A 129 6.18 -14.61 4.21
N LEU A 130 5.25 -15.48 4.63
CA LEU A 130 3.97 -15.05 5.19
C LEU A 130 4.20 -14.16 6.42
N ALA A 131 5.16 -14.50 7.29
CA ALA A 131 5.50 -13.68 8.44
C ALA A 131 5.99 -12.29 8.06
N GLN A 132 6.92 -12.18 7.10
CA GLN A 132 7.42 -10.89 6.64
C GLN A 132 6.27 -10.04 6.08
N LYS A 133 5.42 -10.62 5.23
CA LYS A 133 4.27 -9.89 4.67
C LYS A 133 3.32 -9.41 5.76
N MET A 134 3.05 -10.23 6.78
CA MET A 134 2.22 -9.83 7.92
C MET A 134 2.89 -8.74 8.76
N SER A 135 4.20 -8.83 9.00
CA SER A 135 4.94 -7.86 9.80
C SER A 135 5.01 -6.48 9.14
N TRP A 136 4.84 -6.36 7.83
CA TRP A 136 4.73 -5.06 7.15
C TRP A 136 3.48 -4.25 7.53
N LEU A 137 2.49 -4.90 8.15
CA LEU A 137 1.34 -4.24 8.75
C LEU A 137 1.61 -3.79 10.20
N ALA A 138 2.68 -4.27 10.84
CA ALA A 138 3.05 -3.87 12.19
C ALA A 138 3.29 -2.35 12.27
N GLY A 139 2.77 -1.71 13.32
CA GLY A 139 2.84 -0.26 13.49
C GLY A 139 1.88 0.55 12.60
N ARG A 140 1.21 -0.08 11.62
CA ARG A 140 0.18 0.57 10.81
C ARG A 140 -1.18 0.53 11.48
N THR A 141 -1.99 1.53 11.17
CA THR A 141 -3.36 1.71 11.67
C THR A 141 -4.34 1.87 10.51
N THR A 142 -5.59 1.52 10.80
CA THR A 142 -6.73 1.71 9.89
C THR A 142 -7.84 2.41 10.66
N THR A 143 -8.63 3.21 9.97
CA THR A 143 -9.79 3.90 10.57
C THR A 143 -10.89 2.92 10.94
N VAL A 144 -11.07 1.91 10.10
CA VAL A 144 -12.02 0.82 10.30
C VAL A 144 -11.23 -0.45 10.59
N ILE A 145 -11.60 -1.18 11.63
CA ILE A 145 -10.77 -2.27 12.17
C ILE A 145 -10.64 -3.43 11.17
N GLU A 146 -11.71 -3.72 10.42
CA GLU A 146 -11.75 -4.75 9.38
C GLU A 146 -10.78 -4.43 8.22
N ASP A 147 -10.48 -3.15 7.99
CA ASP A 147 -9.53 -2.76 6.94
C ASP A 147 -8.11 -3.27 7.22
N ARG A 148 -7.77 -3.66 8.46
CA ARG A 148 -6.50 -4.35 8.76
C ARG A 148 -6.38 -5.65 7.96
N ALA A 149 -7.50 -6.32 7.73
CA ALA A 149 -7.57 -7.50 6.87
C ALA A 149 -7.57 -7.11 5.40
N TYR A 150 -8.44 -6.17 5.03
CA TYR A 150 -8.71 -5.85 3.62
C TYR A 150 -7.54 -5.18 2.91
N CYS A 151 -6.72 -4.40 3.61
CA CYS A 151 -5.51 -3.82 3.02
C CYS A 151 -4.44 -4.88 2.66
N MET A 152 -4.56 -6.12 3.15
CA MET A 152 -3.59 -7.19 2.88
C MET A 152 -3.99 -8.11 1.73
N LEU A 153 -5.24 -8.08 1.25
CA LEU A 153 -5.77 -9.04 0.26
C LEU A 153 -4.91 -9.15 -1.00
N GLY A 154 -4.53 -8.01 -1.57
CA GLY A 154 -3.70 -7.97 -2.78
C GLY A 154 -2.25 -8.42 -2.59
N ILE A 155 -1.71 -8.24 -1.38
CA ILE A 155 -0.37 -8.69 -1.00
C ILE A 155 -0.33 -10.22 -1.01
N PHE A 156 -1.32 -10.84 -0.37
CA PHE A 156 -1.48 -12.30 -0.35
C PHE A 156 -2.09 -12.87 -1.63
N GLY A 157 -2.70 -12.03 -2.47
CA GLY A 157 -3.33 -12.47 -3.72
C GLY A 157 -4.63 -13.26 -3.50
N ILE A 158 -5.37 -12.95 -2.44
CA ILE A 158 -6.60 -13.64 -2.06
C ILE A 158 -7.83 -12.74 -2.22
N TYR A 159 -9.00 -13.35 -2.19
CA TYR A 159 -10.29 -12.66 -2.26
C TYR A 159 -11.05 -12.84 -0.96
N LEU A 160 -11.62 -11.76 -0.44
CA LEU A 160 -12.57 -11.81 0.68
C LEU A 160 -13.71 -10.83 0.45
N GLU A 161 -14.94 -11.31 0.61
CA GLU A 161 -16.11 -10.43 0.68
C GLU A 161 -15.99 -9.50 1.89
N ALA A 162 -16.10 -8.19 1.66
CA ALA A 162 -15.99 -7.19 2.72
C ALA A 162 -17.26 -7.13 3.58
N ARG A 163 -17.09 -7.22 4.90
CA ARG A 163 -18.15 -7.27 5.92
C ARG A 163 -17.81 -6.32 7.06
N TYR A 164 -18.27 -5.09 6.96
CA TYR A 164 -18.06 -4.09 8.00
C TYR A 164 -19.00 -4.33 9.21
N GLY A 165 -18.48 -4.11 10.41
CA GLY A 165 -19.16 -4.36 11.69
C GLY A 165 -18.86 -5.73 12.32
N GLN A 166 -17.89 -6.47 11.79
CA GLN A 166 -17.45 -7.77 12.32
C GLN A 166 -16.24 -7.66 13.26
N GLY A 167 -15.54 -6.52 13.27
CA GLY A 167 -14.43 -6.31 14.18
C GLY A 167 -13.15 -7.07 13.78
N GLU A 168 -12.44 -7.57 14.80
CA GLU A 168 -11.17 -8.30 14.62
C GLU A 168 -11.34 -9.67 13.93
N ASP A 169 -12.57 -10.21 13.88
CA ASP A 169 -12.85 -11.51 13.25
C ASP A 169 -12.47 -11.53 11.77
N GLU A 170 -12.51 -10.38 11.08
CA GLU A 170 -12.10 -10.28 9.68
C GLU A 170 -10.59 -10.48 9.49
N PHE A 171 -9.78 -10.14 10.49
CA PHE A 171 -8.34 -10.41 10.45
C PHE A 171 -8.05 -11.91 10.65
N LEU A 172 -8.81 -12.60 11.51
CA LEU A 172 -8.76 -14.06 11.59
C LEU A 172 -9.19 -14.70 10.27
N ARG A 173 -10.26 -14.19 9.66
CA ARG A 173 -10.76 -14.66 8.36
C ARG A 173 -9.75 -14.48 7.24
N LEU A 174 -8.93 -13.42 7.27
CA LEU A 174 -7.78 -13.27 6.37
C LEU A 174 -6.80 -14.45 6.52
N GLN A 175 -6.42 -14.79 7.76
CA GLN A 175 -5.49 -15.88 8.03
C GLN A 175 -6.06 -17.23 7.57
N GLU A 176 -7.34 -17.50 7.85
CA GLU A 176 -8.03 -18.69 7.37
C GLU A 176 -8.03 -18.78 5.84
N GLU A 177 -8.25 -17.66 5.15
CA GLU A 177 -8.29 -17.64 3.69
C GLU A 177 -6.90 -17.82 3.07
N ILE A 178 -5.84 -17.30 3.71
CA ILE A 178 -4.45 -17.60 3.34
C ILE A 178 -4.18 -19.10 3.44
N LEU A 179 -4.61 -19.76 4.52
CA LEU A 179 -4.46 -21.21 4.70
C LEU A 179 -5.23 -22.00 3.62
N ARG A 180 -6.45 -21.57 3.29
CA ARG A 180 -7.31 -22.24 2.30
C ARG A 180 -6.78 -22.15 0.88
N ASN A 181 -6.17 -21.01 0.52
CA ASN A 181 -5.62 -20.77 -0.82
C ASN A 181 -4.16 -21.21 -0.96
N TRP A 182 -3.58 -21.82 0.07
CA TRP A 182 -2.23 -22.34 -0.01
C TRP A 182 -2.11 -23.47 -1.03
N ASP A 183 -1.06 -23.44 -1.84
CA ASP A 183 -0.78 -24.48 -2.82
C ASP A 183 -0.40 -25.78 -2.11
N LYS A 184 -1.18 -26.84 -2.32
CA LYS A 184 -0.96 -28.14 -1.68
C LYS A 184 0.30 -28.85 -2.20
N GLU A 185 0.87 -28.40 -3.30
CA GLU A 185 2.11 -28.94 -3.86
C GLU A 185 3.36 -28.34 -3.20
N GLU A 186 3.23 -27.21 -2.48
CA GLU A 186 4.32 -26.54 -1.77
C GLU A 186 4.24 -26.75 -0.24
N PRO A 187 5.37 -26.95 0.46
CA PRO A 187 5.39 -27.01 1.92
C PRO A 187 4.78 -25.75 2.54
N PHE A 188 3.83 -25.91 3.47
CA PHE A 188 3.19 -24.77 4.10
C PHE A 188 4.19 -23.88 4.84
N ASP A 189 4.15 -22.57 4.57
CA ASP A 189 4.93 -21.59 5.30
C ASP A 189 4.35 -21.36 6.71
N GLU A 190 4.84 -22.14 7.66
CA GLU A 190 4.44 -22.08 9.07
C GLU A 190 4.74 -20.73 9.74
N SER A 191 5.52 -19.84 9.11
CA SER A 191 5.83 -18.51 9.64
C SER A 191 4.59 -17.64 9.82
N LEU A 192 3.46 -17.98 9.19
CA LEU A 192 2.16 -17.33 9.43
C LEU A 192 1.78 -17.25 10.93
N PHE A 193 2.32 -18.13 11.77
CA PHE A 193 2.05 -18.16 13.21
C PHE A 193 3.15 -17.49 14.08
N ALA A 194 4.13 -16.83 13.46
CA ALA A 194 5.36 -16.39 14.13
C ALA A 194 5.79 -14.94 13.79
N TRP A 195 4.84 -14.08 13.41
CA TRP A 195 5.08 -12.68 13.01
C TRP A 195 4.73 -11.65 14.08
#